data_AF-L1J2E8-F1
#
_entry.id   AF-L1J2E8-F1
#
_cell.length_a   1.000
_cell.length_b   1.000
_cell.length_c   1.000
_cell.angle_alpha   90.00
_cell.angle_beta   90.00
_cell.angle_gamma   90.00
#
_symmetry.space_group_name_H-M   'P 1'
#
loop_
_entity.id
_entity.type
_entity.pdbx_description
1 polymer ?
#
loop_
_entity_poly.entity_id
_entity_poly.type
_entity_poly.pdbx_seq_one_letter_code
_entity_poly.pdbx_strand_id
1 'polypeptide(L)'
;MTTGSSDTAAPSSATADPQGPFFDEAQKLLGSRDKACYDVASWNKVCYEVAFWMLQKETENNHVVRKMCETVEKSKQAKEKVETELREQLKASLSEQNSLKHQLSFLTQRNLLEKLFKTVRDIDFKDKELSKLSTKVFIEARRSMTGINRILAKDKEIRREIWRLMDIDQNLELPESTVRTCNKNMKPEYKFLSEQIHNSEEKCVYVERGSDPSKIRFYMEICKKFGKTLDIYDWPASRAQGGMR
;
A
#
# COMPACT_ATOMS: atom_id res chain seq x y z
N MET A 1 31.46 -5.76 -41.84
CA MET A 1 31.17 -6.83 -42.82
C MET A 1 29.94 -7.58 -42.37
N THR A 2 28.90 -7.57 -43.23
CA THR A 2 27.81 -8.57 -43.42
C THR A 2 26.93 -8.94 -42.22
N THR A 3 25.72 -8.36 -42.08
CA THR A 3 24.39 -8.81 -42.63
C THR A 3 23.84 -10.04 -41.90
N GLY A 4 22.59 -10.16 -41.43
CA GLY A 4 21.34 -9.41 -41.56
C GLY A 4 20.16 -10.38 -41.33
N SER A 5 18.96 -9.85 -40.99
CA SER A 5 17.61 -10.47 -41.10
C SER A 5 17.34 -11.77 -40.30
N SER A 6 16.12 -12.20 -39.96
CA SER A 6 14.72 -11.82 -40.26
C SER A 6 13.87 -12.67 -39.28
N ASP A 7 12.87 -12.11 -38.63
CA ASP A 7 11.43 -12.24 -38.94
C ASP A 7 10.65 -13.11 -37.96
N THR A 8 9.62 -12.47 -37.45
CA THR A 8 8.50 -13.00 -36.67
C THR A 8 7.73 -14.01 -37.51
N ALA A 9 7.84 -15.31 -37.20
CA ALA A 9 6.94 -16.31 -37.75
C ALA A 9 5.68 -16.38 -36.88
N ALA A 10 4.60 -15.78 -37.39
CA ALA A 10 3.24 -16.15 -37.01
C ALA A 10 3.07 -17.67 -37.16
N PRO A 11 2.25 -18.35 -36.33
CA PRO A 11 1.82 -19.69 -36.69
C PRO A 11 1.06 -19.56 -38.01
N SER A 12 1.61 -20.15 -39.07
CA SER A 12 0.96 -20.26 -40.37
C SER A 12 -0.49 -20.67 -40.16
N SER A 13 -1.41 -19.75 -40.45
CA SER A 13 -2.74 -20.10 -40.88
C SER A 13 -2.57 -20.81 -42.23
N ALA A 14 -2.19 -22.08 -42.16
CA ALA A 14 -2.64 -23.02 -43.16
C ALA A 14 -4.17 -23.02 -43.01
N THR A 15 -4.81 -22.17 -43.78
CA THR A 15 -6.10 -22.44 -44.39
C THR A 15 -5.93 -23.78 -45.12
N ALA A 16 -5.93 -24.87 -44.35
CA ALA A 16 -6.26 -26.17 -44.87
C ALA A 16 -7.70 -26.02 -45.29
N ASP A 17 -7.90 -25.86 -46.60
CA ASP A 17 -9.20 -25.95 -47.23
C ASP A 17 -10.01 -27.06 -46.55
N PRO A 18 -11.29 -26.83 -46.23
CA PRO A 18 -12.14 -27.88 -45.70
C PRO A 18 -12.56 -28.83 -46.85
N GLN A 19 -11.63 -29.19 -47.73
CA GLN A 19 -11.77 -30.32 -48.64
C GLN A 19 -11.30 -31.57 -47.91
N GLY A 20 -12.07 -31.94 -46.88
CA GLY A 20 -12.05 -33.30 -46.40
C GLY A 20 -12.65 -34.23 -47.47
N PRO A 21 -12.41 -35.55 -47.39
CA PRO A 21 -12.91 -36.56 -48.33
C PRO A 21 -14.44 -36.51 -48.55
N PHE A 22 -15.16 -35.83 -47.67
CA PHE A 22 -16.59 -35.55 -47.74
C PHE A 22 -17.01 -34.61 -48.88
N PHE A 23 -16.22 -33.58 -49.24
CA PHE A 23 -16.63 -32.67 -50.32
C PHE A 23 -16.59 -33.39 -51.66
N ASP A 24 -15.59 -34.24 -51.86
CA ASP A 24 -15.43 -35.06 -53.07
C ASP A 24 -16.49 -36.18 -53.16
N GLU A 25 -16.89 -36.76 -52.03
CA GLU A 25 -17.90 -37.83 -51.99
C GLU A 25 -19.33 -37.30 -52.11
N ALA A 26 -19.62 -36.13 -51.51
CA ALA A 26 -20.87 -35.40 -51.72
C ALA A 26 -20.97 -34.84 -53.15
N GLN A 27 -19.87 -34.35 -53.74
CA GLN A 27 -19.83 -33.95 -55.15
C GLN A 27 -20.00 -35.15 -56.10
N LYS A 28 -19.49 -36.33 -55.76
CA LYS A 28 -19.75 -37.57 -56.53
C LYS A 28 -21.23 -37.95 -56.54
N LEU A 29 -21.90 -37.81 -55.39
CA LEU A 29 -23.34 -38.07 -55.28
C LEU A 29 -24.19 -37.00 -55.99
N LEU A 30 -23.75 -35.73 -55.98
CA LEU A 30 -24.45 -34.62 -56.65
C LEU A 30 -24.13 -34.50 -58.16
N GLY A 31 -22.98 -34.99 -58.61
CA GLY A 31 -22.50 -34.93 -59.99
C GLY A 31 -23.07 -36.02 -60.91
N SER A 32 -23.73 -37.03 -60.36
CA SER A 32 -24.40 -38.10 -61.11
C SER A 32 -25.81 -37.67 -61.56
N ARG A 33 -25.93 -36.45 -62.10
CA ARG A 33 -27.22 -35.76 -62.31
C ARG A 33 -27.91 -36.08 -63.65
N ASP A 34 -27.32 -36.96 -64.45
CA ASP A 34 -27.90 -37.43 -65.71
C ASP A 34 -28.25 -38.92 -65.61
N LYS A 35 -29.56 -39.20 -65.60
CA LYS A 35 -30.25 -40.50 -65.66
C LYS A 35 -30.57 -41.17 -64.31
N ALA A 36 -31.75 -40.86 -63.78
CA ALA A 36 -32.80 -41.82 -63.41
C ALA A 36 -33.90 -41.09 -62.61
N CYS A 37 -35.16 -41.50 -62.79
CA CYS A 37 -36.22 -41.23 -61.81
C CYS A 37 -35.80 -41.87 -60.48
N TYR A 38 -35.25 -41.08 -59.57
CA TYR A 38 -34.95 -41.53 -58.22
C TYR A 38 -36.27 -41.60 -57.43
N ASP A 39 -36.57 -42.79 -56.92
CA ASP A 39 -37.65 -43.01 -55.95
C ASP A 39 -37.48 -42.03 -54.76
N VAL A 40 -38.58 -41.40 -54.35
CA VAL A 40 -38.65 -40.49 -53.19
C VAL A 40 -38.05 -41.13 -51.94
N ALA A 41 -38.16 -42.46 -51.80
CA ALA A 41 -37.55 -43.22 -50.71
C ALA A 41 -36.00 -43.13 -50.71
N SER A 42 -35.36 -43.09 -51.88
CA SER A 42 -33.90 -43.00 -52.00
C SER A 42 -33.37 -41.61 -51.64
N TRP A 43 -34.08 -40.55 -52.05
CA TRP A 43 -33.75 -39.18 -51.64
C TRP A 43 -33.98 -38.94 -50.15
N ASN A 44 -35.07 -39.47 -49.60
CA ASN A 44 -35.32 -39.41 -48.16
C ASN A 44 -34.19 -40.06 -47.37
N LYS A 45 -33.69 -41.23 -47.82
CA LYS A 45 -32.55 -41.90 -47.18
C LYS A 45 -31.29 -41.03 -47.15
N VAL A 46 -30.92 -40.44 -48.30
CA VAL A 46 -29.74 -39.53 -48.39
C VAL A 46 -29.94 -38.30 -47.50
N CYS A 47 -31.13 -37.70 -47.48
CA CYS A 47 -31.44 -36.57 -46.61
C CYS A 47 -31.35 -36.92 -45.12
N TYR A 48 -31.82 -38.10 -44.70
CA TYR A 48 -31.70 -38.56 -43.32
C TYR A 48 -30.24 -38.83 -42.92
N GLU A 49 -29.44 -39.43 -43.80
CA GLU A 49 -28.03 -39.67 -43.54
C GLU A 49 -27.26 -38.34 -43.39
N VAL A 50 -27.50 -37.37 -44.29
CA VAL A 50 -26.91 -36.03 -44.18
C VAL A 50 -27.35 -35.35 -42.88
N ALA A 51 -28.64 -35.39 -42.54
CA ALA A 51 -29.15 -34.80 -41.30
C ALA A 51 -28.56 -35.47 -40.05
N PHE A 52 -28.39 -36.79 -40.06
CA PHE A 52 -27.76 -37.55 -38.98
C PHE A 52 -26.30 -37.13 -38.77
N TRP A 53 -25.50 -37.02 -39.84
CA TRP A 53 -24.12 -36.56 -39.76
C TRP A 53 -23.98 -35.10 -39.34
N MET A 54 -24.88 -34.23 -39.81
CA MET A 54 -24.93 -32.83 -39.37
C MET A 54 -25.22 -32.74 -37.87
N LEU A 55 -26.19 -33.51 -37.37
CA LEU A 55 -26.51 -33.56 -35.95
C LEU A 55 -25.35 -34.13 -35.12
N GLN A 56 -24.69 -35.19 -35.61
CA GLN A 56 -23.50 -35.74 -34.95
C GLN A 56 -22.38 -34.70 -34.85
N LYS A 57 -22.07 -34.00 -35.94
CA LYS A 57 -21.05 -32.94 -35.97
C LYS A 57 -21.42 -31.77 -35.06
N GLU A 58 -22.70 -31.40 -34.97
CA GLU A 58 -23.19 -30.40 -34.05
C GLU A 58 -23.02 -30.81 -32.59
N THR A 59 -23.31 -32.08 -32.25
CA THR A 59 -23.09 -32.59 -30.89
C THR A 59 -21.61 -32.61 -30.50
N GLU A 60 -20.72 -32.96 -31.44
CA GLU A 60 -19.27 -32.93 -31.24
C GLU A 60 -18.76 -31.49 -31.02
N ASN A 61 -19.21 -30.54 -31.85
CA ASN A 61 -18.87 -29.12 -31.70
C ASN A 61 -19.34 -28.57 -30.34
N ASN A 62 -20.58 -28.88 -29.93
CA ASN A 62 -21.13 -28.46 -28.65
C ASN A 62 -20.33 -29.01 -27.46
N HIS A 63 -19.82 -30.24 -27.58
CA HIS A 63 -18.94 -30.85 -26.57
C HIS A 63 -17.59 -30.14 -26.46
N VAL A 64 -16.99 -29.77 -27.60
CA VAL A 64 -15.72 -29.01 -27.63
C VAL A 64 -15.91 -27.63 -27.01
N VAL A 65 -16.97 -26.90 -27.37
CA VAL A 65 -17.29 -25.58 -26.80
C VAL A 65 -17.49 -25.68 -25.29
N ARG A 66 -18.23 -26.70 -24.80
CA ARG A 66 -18.43 -26.93 -23.36
C ARG A 66 -17.11 -27.14 -22.62
N LYS A 67 -16.23 -28.01 -23.14
CA LYS A 67 -14.90 -28.23 -22.57
C LYS A 67 -14.08 -26.94 -22.54
N MET A 68 -14.14 -26.14 -23.60
CA MET A 68 -13.43 -24.86 -23.66
C MET A 68 -13.95 -23.90 -22.59
N CYS A 69 -15.27 -23.76 -22.44
CA CYS A 69 -15.89 -22.95 -21.38
C CYS A 69 -15.43 -23.40 -19.99
N GLU A 70 -15.47 -24.70 -19.69
CA GLU A 70 -15.01 -25.25 -18.41
C GLU A 70 -13.53 -24.95 -18.14
N THR A 71 -12.66 -25.02 -19.16
CA THR A 71 -11.24 -24.69 -19.01
C THR A 71 -11.02 -23.20 -18.74
N VAL A 72 -11.78 -22.33 -19.41
CA VAL A 72 -11.72 -20.87 -19.20
C VAL A 72 -12.21 -20.51 -17.80
N GLU A 73 -13.30 -21.12 -17.33
CA GLU A 73 -13.82 -20.91 -15.97
C GLU A 73 -12.83 -21.38 -14.90
N LYS A 74 -12.23 -22.56 -15.06
CA LYS A 74 -11.18 -23.06 -14.16
C LYS A 74 -9.97 -22.12 -14.13
N SER A 75 -9.55 -21.59 -15.29
CA SER A 75 -8.47 -20.61 -15.38
C SER A 75 -8.83 -19.31 -14.66
N LYS A 76 -10.07 -18.83 -14.81
CA LYS A 76 -10.57 -17.63 -14.11
C LYS A 76 -10.56 -17.82 -12.60
N GLN A 77 -11.10 -18.95 -12.11
CA GLN A 77 -11.09 -19.27 -10.68
C GLN A 77 -9.67 -19.40 -10.11
N ALA A 78 -8.74 -20.00 -10.87
CA ALA A 78 -7.35 -20.09 -10.47
C ALA A 78 -6.70 -18.69 -10.34
N LYS A 79 -6.98 -17.77 -11.28
CA LYS A 79 -6.52 -16.37 -11.21
C LYS A 79 -7.09 -15.64 -10.00
N GLU A 80 -8.39 -15.77 -9.75
CA GLU A 80 -9.04 -15.17 -8.58
C GLU A 80 -8.44 -15.69 -7.28
N LYS A 81 -8.18 -17.00 -7.19
CA LYS A 81 -7.54 -17.61 -6.02
C LYS A 81 -6.14 -17.05 -5.76
N VAL A 82 -5.31 -16.95 -6.80
CA VAL A 82 -3.96 -16.37 -6.69
C VAL A 82 -4.04 -14.90 -6.27
N GLU A 83 -4.97 -14.13 -6.83
CA GLU A 83 -5.17 -12.72 -6.46
C GLU A 83 -5.61 -12.58 -5.00
N THR A 84 -6.52 -13.43 -4.52
CA THR A 84 -6.93 -13.42 -3.11
C THR A 84 -5.77 -13.75 -2.17
N GLU A 85 -4.95 -14.75 -2.50
CA GLU A 85 -3.79 -15.15 -1.71
C GLU A 85 -2.74 -14.03 -1.65
N LEU A 86 -2.45 -13.38 -2.78
CA LEU A 86 -1.57 -12.20 -2.83
C LEU A 86 -2.09 -11.05 -1.98
N ARG A 87 -3.40 -10.79 -2.01
CA ARG A 87 -4.03 -9.76 -1.16
C ARG A 87 -3.92 -10.09 0.33
N GLU A 88 -4.07 -11.36 0.71
CA GLU A 88 -3.91 -11.81 2.09
C GLU A 88 -2.46 -11.71 2.57
N GLN A 89 -1.48 -12.14 1.74
CA GLN A 89 -0.06 -11.99 2.02
C GLN A 89 0.33 -10.52 2.19
N LEU A 90 -0.17 -9.63 1.32
CA LEU A 90 0.08 -8.19 1.42
C LEU A 90 -0.50 -7.61 2.72
N LYS A 91 -1.73 -8.00 3.10
CA LYS A 91 -2.34 -7.56 4.37
C LYS A 91 -1.55 -8.05 5.58
N ALA A 92 -1.10 -9.30 5.58
CA ALA A 92 -0.31 -9.86 6.66
C ALA A 92 1.03 -9.11 6.82
N SER A 93 1.73 -8.89 5.70
CA SER A 93 2.99 -8.13 5.68
C SER A 93 2.80 -6.69 6.17
N LEU A 94 1.74 -6.00 5.72
CA LEU A 94 1.45 -4.65 6.18
C LEU A 94 1.13 -4.59 7.68
N SER A 95 0.40 -5.59 8.19
CA SER A 95 0.09 -5.71 9.63
C SER A 95 1.35 -5.90 10.47
N GLU A 96 2.28 -6.74 10.02
CA GLU A 96 3.57 -6.95 10.67
C GLU A 96 4.41 -5.66 10.69
N GLN A 97 4.51 -4.98 9.55
CA GLN A 97 5.19 -3.69 9.46
C GLN A 97 4.58 -2.66 10.43
N ASN A 98 3.25 -2.53 10.47
CA ASN A 98 2.58 -1.61 11.38
C ASN A 98 2.79 -1.98 12.86
N SER A 99 2.89 -3.26 13.19
CA SER A 99 3.25 -3.73 14.53
C SER A 99 4.66 -3.27 14.93
N LEU A 100 5.63 -3.41 14.05
CA LEU A 100 7.01 -2.95 14.29
C LEU A 100 7.08 -1.42 14.39
N LYS A 101 6.42 -0.69 13.47
CA LYS A 101 6.32 0.77 13.54
C LYS A 101 5.71 1.23 14.85
N HIS A 102 4.68 0.53 15.34
CA HIS A 102 4.10 0.81 16.63
C HIS A 102 5.10 0.63 17.79
N GLN A 103 5.83 -0.49 17.82
CA GLN A 103 6.85 -0.73 18.85
C GLN A 103 7.95 0.34 18.84
N LEU A 104 8.34 0.81 17.66
CA LEU A 104 9.38 1.83 17.48
C LEU A 104 8.86 3.27 17.64
N SER A 105 7.54 3.49 17.60
CA SER A 105 6.93 4.83 17.63
C SER A 105 7.35 5.63 18.85
N PHE A 106 7.35 5.00 20.03
CA PHE A 106 7.76 5.64 21.27
C PHE A 106 9.23 6.08 21.24
N LEU A 107 10.12 5.17 20.82
CA LEU A 107 11.56 5.41 20.81
C LEU A 107 11.93 6.51 19.82
N THR A 108 11.44 6.41 18.59
CA THR A 108 11.74 7.36 17.51
C THR A 108 11.22 8.77 17.83
N GLN A 109 9.99 8.88 18.36
CA GLN A 109 9.41 10.15 18.83
C GLN A 109 10.23 10.76 19.97
N ARG A 110 10.60 9.95 20.96
CA ARG A 110 11.40 10.37 22.11
C ARG A 110 12.77 10.89 21.70
N ASN A 111 13.49 10.17 20.85
CA ASN A 111 14.82 10.59 20.37
C ASN A 111 14.75 11.93 19.64
N LEU A 112 13.69 12.14 18.84
CA LEU A 112 13.48 13.41 18.17
C LEU A 112 13.23 14.57 19.14
N LEU A 113 12.45 14.34 20.20
CA LEU A 113 12.21 15.33 21.25
C LEU A 113 13.47 15.64 22.07
N GLU A 114 14.28 14.63 22.40
CA GLU A 114 15.55 14.84 23.09
C GLU A 114 16.49 15.71 22.23
N LYS A 115 16.53 15.46 20.91
CA LYS A 115 17.28 16.30 19.95
C LYS A 115 16.73 17.73 19.89
N LEU A 116 15.41 17.90 19.85
CA LEU A 116 14.74 19.20 19.89
C LEU A 116 15.14 20.00 21.13
N PHE A 117 14.95 19.44 22.32
CA PHE A 117 15.19 20.17 23.57
C PHE A 117 16.67 20.43 23.84
N LYS A 118 17.58 19.57 23.36
CA LYS A 118 19.02 19.89 23.38
C LYS A 118 19.34 21.05 22.46
N THR A 119 18.77 21.07 21.25
CA THR A 119 18.93 22.21 20.35
C THR A 119 18.41 23.50 20.98
N VAL A 120 17.22 23.47 21.60
CA VAL A 120 16.65 24.60 22.36
C VAL A 120 17.59 25.03 23.49
N ARG A 121 18.16 24.07 24.23
CA ARG A 121 19.11 24.34 25.30
C ARG A 121 20.36 25.02 24.78
N ASP A 122 20.81 24.70 23.57
CA ASP A 122 22.10 25.13 23.04
C ASP A 122 22.00 26.44 22.22
N ILE A 123 20.79 27.02 22.06
CA ILE A 123 20.58 28.34 21.44
C ILE A 123 21.40 29.41 22.18
N ASP A 124 22.19 30.19 21.45
CA ASP A 124 22.94 31.32 22.02
C ASP A 124 22.04 32.56 22.12
N PHE A 125 21.71 32.99 23.34
CA PHE A 125 20.76 34.09 23.59
C PHE A 125 21.43 35.47 23.55
N LYS A 126 22.45 35.64 22.71
CA LYS A 126 23.19 36.90 22.58
C LYS A 126 22.43 37.98 21.82
N ASP A 127 21.32 37.64 21.17
CA ASP A 127 20.46 38.63 20.51
C ASP A 127 19.67 39.47 21.52
N LYS A 128 19.84 40.79 21.41
CA LYS A 128 19.23 41.84 22.25
C LYS A 128 17.70 41.81 22.32
N GLU A 129 17.02 41.06 21.46
CA GLU A 129 15.55 40.91 21.44
C GLU A 129 15.07 39.98 22.57
N LEU A 130 15.81 38.90 22.85
CA LEU A 130 15.50 37.95 23.93
C LEU A 130 15.95 38.41 25.31
N SER A 131 16.83 39.42 25.41
CA SER A 131 17.17 40.01 26.71
C SER A 131 15.97 40.67 27.37
N LYS A 132 14.92 41.02 26.61
CA LYS A 132 13.64 41.53 27.12
C LYS A 132 12.72 40.40 27.64
N LEU A 133 12.76 39.22 27.00
CA LEU A 133 12.03 38.02 27.42
C LEU A 133 12.81 37.14 28.41
N SER A 134 14.04 37.53 28.76
CA SER A 134 14.93 36.86 29.72
C SER A 134 14.36 36.92 31.14
N THR A 135 13.30 36.16 31.38
CA THR A 135 12.97 35.73 32.72
C THR A 135 14.08 34.77 33.13
N LYS A 136 14.75 35.07 34.24
CA LYS A 136 15.72 34.17 34.92
C LYS A 136 15.27 32.70 34.92
N VAL A 137 13.95 32.49 34.94
CA VAL A 137 13.21 31.23 34.75
C VAL A 137 13.69 30.41 33.55
N PHE A 138 13.89 31.00 32.36
CA PHE A 138 14.38 30.25 31.20
C PHE A 138 15.84 29.83 31.33
N ILE A 139 16.70 30.73 31.81
CA ILE A 139 18.11 30.43 32.07
C ILE A 139 18.24 29.29 33.09
N GLU A 140 17.41 29.32 34.14
CA GLU A 140 17.36 28.27 35.15
C GLU A 140 16.81 26.95 34.59
N ALA A 141 15.78 27.01 33.74
CA ALA A 141 15.19 25.85 33.12
C ALA A 141 16.07 25.17 32.07
N ARG A 142 16.97 25.89 31.38
CA ARG A 142 17.96 25.30 30.46
C ARG A 142 18.85 24.25 31.12
N ARG A 143 18.95 24.25 32.46
CA ARG A 143 19.69 23.23 33.21
C ARG A 143 19.10 21.82 33.08
N SER A 144 17.82 21.68 32.67
CA SER A 144 17.19 20.37 32.49
C SER A 144 16.20 20.33 31.33
N MET A 145 16.09 19.18 30.65
CA MET A 145 15.10 18.98 29.58
C MET A 145 13.66 19.16 30.09
N THR A 146 13.40 18.74 31.33
CA THR A 146 12.11 18.92 32.01
C THR A 146 11.78 20.39 32.25
N GLY A 147 12.78 21.21 32.60
CA GLY A 147 12.64 22.65 32.74
C GLY A 147 12.24 23.30 31.42
N ILE A 148 12.96 22.96 30.34
CA ILE A 148 12.66 23.46 28.99
C ILE A 148 11.23 23.09 28.57
N ASN A 149 10.86 21.81 28.71
CA ASN A 149 9.50 21.36 28.37
C ASN A 149 8.43 22.15 29.14
N ARG A 150 8.64 22.37 30.45
CA ARG A 150 7.71 23.12 31.30
C ARG A 150 7.54 24.56 30.82
N ILE A 151 8.62 25.24 30.43
CA ILE A 151 8.52 26.63 29.96
C ILE A 151 7.85 26.69 28.60
N LEU A 152 8.29 25.85 27.65
CA LEU A 152 7.68 25.81 26.33
C LEU A 152 6.18 25.49 26.41
N ALA A 153 5.75 24.68 27.38
CA ALA A 153 4.33 24.39 27.59
C ALA A 153 3.56 25.58 28.19
N LYS A 154 4.14 26.30 29.15
CA LYS A 154 3.45 27.35 29.91
C LYS A 154 3.49 28.73 29.26
N ASP A 155 4.61 29.08 28.64
CA ASP A 155 4.87 30.41 28.10
C ASP A 155 4.83 30.39 26.57
N LYS A 156 3.76 30.94 26.01
CA LYS A 156 3.55 30.96 24.55
C LYS A 156 4.52 31.90 23.83
N GLU A 157 4.90 33.01 24.47
CA GLU A 157 5.77 34.00 23.85
C GLU A 157 7.21 33.50 23.80
N ILE A 158 7.69 32.88 24.88
CA ILE A 158 8.99 32.20 24.88
C ILE A 158 9.00 31.06 23.86
N ARG A 159 7.93 30.27 23.77
CA ARG A 159 7.84 29.19 22.78
C ARG A 159 7.90 29.71 21.34
N ARG A 160 7.12 30.75 21.00
CA ARG A 160 7.13 31.38 19.67
C ARG A 160 8.51 31.89 19.29
N GLU A 161 9.18 32.55 20.23
CA GLU A 161 10.50 33.10 19.98
C GLU A 161 11.56 32.01 19.78
N ILE A 162 11.52 30.94 20.58
CA ILE A 162 12.40 29.78 20.39
C ILE A 162 12.15 29.11 19.04
N TRP A 163 10.88 28.93 18.64
CA TRP A 163 10.54 28.41 17.31
C TRP A 163 11.04 29.31 16.20
N ARG A 164 10.92 30.63 16.34
CA ARG A 164 11.45 31.61 15.40
C ARG A 164 12.97 31.46 15.24
N LEU A 165 13.73 31.37 16.33
CA LEU A 165 15.18 31.18 16.31
C LEU A 165 15.59 29.84 15.69
N MET A 166 14.76 28.82 15.89
CA MET A 166 14.97 27.50 15.32
C MET A 166 14.46 27.38 13.89
N ASP A 167 13.92 28.42 13.27
CA ASP A 167 13.29 28.34 11.94
C ASP A 167 12.22 27.22 11.88
N ILE A 168 11.37 27.21 12.91
CA ILE A 168 10.19 26.35 13.06
C ILE A 168 8.95 27.25 13.06
N ASP A 169 7.81 26.73 12.63
CA ASP A 169 6.53 27.43 12.74
C ASP A 169 6.28 27.94 14.17
N GLN A 170 6.16 29.26 14.33
CA GLN A 170 5.97 29.92 15.63
C GLN A 170 4.65 29.51 16.30
N ASN A 171 3.66 29.12 15.51
CA ASN A 171 2.36 28.67 16.00
C ASN A 171 2.32 27.17 16.28
N LEU A 172 3.48 26.48 16.26
CA LEU A 172 3.57 25.08 16.59
C LEU A 172 3.32 24.86 18.09
N GLU A 173 2.27 24.10 18.39
CA GLU A 173 1.94 23.71 19.77
C GLU A 173 2.63 22.41 20.16
N LEU A 174 2.97 22.31 21.44
CA LEU A 174 3.49 21.07 22.01
C LEU A 174 2.33 20.07 22.15
N PRO A 175 2.51 18.79 21.76
CA PRO A 175 1.46 17.78 21.89
C PRO A 175 1.00 17.67 23.35
N GLU A 176 -0.30 17.52 23.59
CA GLU A 176 -0.87 17.52 24.95
C GLU A 176 -0.23 16.45 25.87
N SER A 177 0.25 15.36 25.27
CA SER A 177 1.00 14.29 25.92
C SER A 177 2.31 14.79 26.58
N THR A 178 2.97 15.80 26.01
CA THR A 178 4.15 16.48 26.59
C THR A 178 3.79 17.52 27.68
N VAL A 179 2.55 18.02 27.67
CA VAL A 179 2.05 19.06 28.59
C VAL A 179 1.46 18.46 29.87
N ARG A 180 0.76 17.30 29.78
CA ARG A 180 0.12 16.60 30.91
C ARG A 180 1.05 15.73 31.75
N THR A 181 2.36 15.92 31.66
CA THR A 181 3.36 15.19 32.47
C THR A 181 3.42 15.58 33.96
N CYS A 182 2.49 16.43 34.43
CA CYS A 182 2.37 16.81 35.84
C CYS A 182 1.26 16.06 36.60
N ASN A 183 0.49 15.16 35.96
CA ASN A 183 -0.54 14.37 36.64
C ASN A 183 -0.04 12.95 36.94
N LYS A 184 -0.19 12.51 38.20
CA LYS A 184 0.44 11.30 38.77
C LYS A 184 0.03 9.98 38.12
N ASN A 185 -1.02 9.97 37.29
CA ASN A 185 -1.68 8.74 36.79
C ASN A 185 -1.63 8.55 35.26
N MET A 186 -0.97 9.43 34.50
CA MET A 186 -0.85 9.30 33.05
C MET A 186 0.51 8.69 32.71
N LYS A 187 0.53 7.63 31.89
CA LYS A 187 1.77 6.92 31.49
C LYS A 187 2.81 7.97 31.06
N PRO A 188 3.99 7.99 31.70
CA PRO A 188 4.94 9.07 31.57
C PRO A 188 5.74 8.91 30.27
N GLU A 189 5.13 9.18 29.13
CA GLU A 189 5.86 9.16 27.87
C GLU A 189 7.05 10.16 27.89
N TYR A 190 6.95 11.24 28.69
CA TYR A 190 7.88 12.37 28.68
C TYR A 190 8.44 12.77 30.06
N LYS A 191 8.19 12.01 31.14
CA LYS A 191 8.57 12.42 32.52
C LYS A 191 10.07 12.37 32.77
N PHE A 192 10.78 11.56 31.99
CA PHE A 192 12.22 11.36 32.11
C PHE A 192 12.82 11.35 30.71
N LEU A 193 12.90 12.50 30.04
CA LEU A 193 13.80 12.63 28.90
C LEU A 193 15.22 12.43 29.41
N SER A 194 15.95 11.52 28.79
CA SER A 194 17.29 11.16 29.27
C SER A 194 18.21 12.34 29.03
N GLU A 195 19.05 12.67 30.02
CA GLU A 195 20.12 13.64 29.79
C GLU A 195 21.18 13.07 28.83
N GLN A 196 21.26 11.75 28.72
CA GLN A 196 22.06 11.01 27.75
C GLN A 196 21.28 10.84 26.45
N ILE A 197 21.82 11.33 25.33
CA ILE A 197 21.22 11.10 23.99
C ILE A 197 21.39 9.63 23.66
N HIS A 198 20.28 8.95 23.38
CA HIS A 198 20.33 7.77 22.55
C HIS A 198 20.42 8.24 21.11
N ASN A 199 21.65 8.38 20.59
CA ASN A 199 21.91 8.82 19.23
C ASN A 199 21.52 7.67 18.31
N SER A 200 20.23 7.52 18.03
CA SER A 200 19.82 6.67 16.93
C SER A 200 19.97 7.49 15.65
N GLU A 201 20.69 6.92 14.68
CA GLU A 201 20.74 7.41 13.30
C GLU A 201 19.39 7.25 12.57
N GLU A 202 18.31 6.96 13.30
CA GLU A 202 17.00 6.67 12.73
C GLU A 202 16.55 7.85 11.87
N LYS A 203 16.38 7.58 10.57
CA LYS A 203 15.90 8.58 9.61
C LYS A 203 14.40 8.79 9.70
N CYS A 204 13.67 7.86 10.32
CA CYS A 204 12.20 7.87 10.36
C CYS A 204 11.67 8.09 11.78
N VAL A 205 10.55 8.80 11.88
CA VAL A 205 9.76 8.92 13.09
C VAL A 205 8.37 8.39 12.78
N TYR A 206 7.89 7.46 13.60
CA TYR A 206 6.61 6.81 13.39
C TYR A 206 5.53 7.45 14.25
N VAL A 207 4.43 7.88 13.64
CA VAL A 207 3.25 8.41 14.34
C VAL A 207 2.02 7.64 13.90
N GLU A 208 1.18 7.25 14.86
CA GLU A 208 -0.07 6.55 14.56
C GLU A 208 -1.06 7.51 13.88
N ARG A 209 -1.73 7.06 12.82
CA ARG A 209 -2.72 7.83 12.07
C ARG A 209 -3.87 8.35 12.94
N GLY A 210 -4.27 7.58 13.95
CA GLY A 210 -5.31 7.96 14.92
C GLY A 210 -4.85 8.97 15.98
N SER A 211 -3.60 9.43 15.94
CA SER A 211 -3.10 10.47 16.86
C SER A 211 -3.79 11.81 16.65
N ASP A 212 -3.77 12.66 17.68
CA ASP A 212 -4.24 14.05 17.59
C ASP A 212 -3.58 14.78 16.39
N PRO A 213 -4.35 15.52 15.56
CA PRO A 213 -3.80 16.29 14.44
C PRO A 213 -2.67 17.24 14.83
N SER A 214 -2.73 17.81 16.04
CA SER A 214 -1.69 18.67 16.61
C SER A 214 -0.40 17.90 16.86
N LYS A 215 -0.49 16.64 17.30
CA LYS A 215 0.67 15.74 17.46
C LYS A 215 1.31 15.43 16.11
N ILE A 216 0.50 15.12 15.10
CA ILE A 216 0.99 14.85 13.74
C ILE A 216 1.69 16.09 13.16
N ARG A 217 1.03 17.26 13.22
CA ARG A 217 1.60 18.54 12.77
C ARG A 217 2.90 18.86 13.49
N PHE A 218 2.95 18.65 14.81
CA PHE A 218 4.16 18.83 15.60
C PHE A 218 5.31 17.97 15.07
N TYR A 219 5.14 16.65 15.01
CA TYR A 219 6.22 15.78 14.56
C TYR A 219 6.61 16.01 13.10
N MET A 220 5.67 16.43 12.25
CA MET A 220 5.95 16.81 10.87
C MET A 220 6.93 17.99 10.79
N GLU A 221 6.65 19.08 11.50
CA GLU A 221 7.53 20.26 11.51
C GLU A 221 8.89 19.97 12.14
N ILE A 222 8.92 19.22 13.23
CA ILE A 222 10.18 18.86 13.89
C ILE A 222 11.00 17.90 13.01
N CYS A 223 10.37 16.94 12.32
CA CYS A 223 11.05 16.08 11.35
C CYS A 223 11.68 16.89 10.22
N LYS A 224 10.94 17.85 9.66
CA LYS A 224 11.42 18.77 8.63
C LYS A 224 12.65 19.53 9.11
N LYS A 225 12.62 20.08 10.34
CA LYS A 225 13.76 20.82 10.91
C LYS A 225 15.03 19.97 11.03
N PHE A 226 14.89 18.68 11.35
CA PHE A 226 16.02 17.80 11.59
C PHE A 226 16.35 16.86 10.43
N GLY A 227 15.74 17.05 9.25
CA GLY A 227 15.95 16.22 8.06
C GLY A 227 15.55 14.76 8.25
N LYS A 228 14.49 14.51 9.03
CA LYS A 228 13.90 13.18 9.26
C LYS A 228 12.61 13.01 8.46
N THR A 229 12.24 11.77 8.19
CA THR A 229 10.98 11.38 7.55
C THR A 229 9.93 11.08 8.61
N LEU A 230 8.74 11.69 8.47
CA LEU A 230 7.57 11.28 9.25
C LEU A 230 6.83 10.17 8.51
N ASP A 231 6.67 9.02 9.16
CA ASP A 231 5.90 7.87 8.64
C ASP A 231 4.65 7.69 9.49
N ILE A 232 3.48 7.83 8.85
CA ILE A 232 2.17 7.70 9.49
C ILE A 232 1.65 6.28 9.26
N TYR A 233 1.46 5.53 10.35
CA TYR A 233 1.06 4.12 10.30
C TYR A 233 -0.32 3.89 10.92
N ASP A 234 -1.00 2.83 10.47
CA ASP A 234 -2.29 2.43 11.03
C ASP A 234 -2.07 1.46 12.20
N TRP A 235 -2.80 1.65 13.29
CA TRP A 235 -2.71 0.73 14.42
C TRP A 235 -3.03 -0.70 13.96
N PRO A 236 -2.21 -1.70 14.31
CA PRO A 236 -2.48 -3.08 13.91
C PRO A 236 -3.84 -3.51 14.48
N ALA A 237 -4.79 -3.79 13.59
CA ALA A 237 -6.17 -4.14 13.92
C ALA A 237 -6.30 -5.39 14.81
N SER A 238 -5.21 -6.18 14.95
CA SER A 238 -5.13 -7.41 15.73
C SER A 238 -5.29 -7.25 17.25
N ARG A 239 -5.34 -6.02 17.80
CA ARG A 239 -5.66 -5.77 19.23
C ARG A 239 -7.02 -5.12 19.51
N ALA A 240 -7.78 -4.72 18.49
CA ALA A 240 -9.08 -4.07 18.70
C ALA A 240 -10.20 -5.02 19.20
N GLN A 241 -9.96 -6.33 19.28
CA GLN A 241 -10.94 -7.32 19.77
C GLN A 241 -10.73 -7.73 21.25
N GLY A 242 -9.81 -7.09 21.99
CA GLY A 242 -9.50 -7.44 23.38
C GLY A 242 -10.15 -6.59 24.47
N GLY A 243 -11.15 -5.77 24.15
CA GLY A 243 -11.66 -4.71 25.04
C GLY A 243 -13.17 -4.61 25.11
N MET A 244 -13.88 -5.73 25.28
CA MET A 244 -15.22 -5.73 25.87
C MET A 244 -15.32 -6.90 26.84
N ARG A 245 -14.93 -6.66 28.09
CA ARG A 245 -15.45 -7.32 29.29
C ARG A 245 -15.41 -6.34 30.44
#